data_AF-A0A8J4UNA5-F1
#
_entry.id   AF-A0A8J4UNA5-F1
#
_cell.length_a   1.000
_cell.length_b   1.000
_cell.length_c   1.000
_cell.angle_alpha   90.00
_cell.angle_beta   90.00
_cell.angle_gamma   90.00
#
_symmetry.space_group_name_H-M   'P 1'
#
loop_
_entity.id
_entity.type
_entity.pdbx_description
1 polymer ?
#
loop_
_entity_poly.entity_id
_entity_poly.type
_entity_poly.pdbx_seq_one_letter_code
_entity_poly.pdbx_strand_id
1 'polypeptide(L)' 'SVLKISLFVGFLLLGLVSMSRAECWHKELAEGATQCEDSVDNTFHDIGAKWKNSKCNDCSCFEDNMKCCDG' A
#
# COMPACT_ATOMS: atom_id res chain seq x y z
N SER A 1 -40.64 3.68 -4.75
CA SER A 1 -40.43 2.22 -4.82
C SER A 1 -39.21 1.88 -3.99
N VAL A 2 -39.38 1.00 -2.99
CA VAL A 2 -38.33 0.54 -2.06
C VAL A 2 -37.13 -0.06 -2.82
N LEU A 3 -37.39 -0.70 -3.97
CA LEU A 3 -36.39 -1.30 -4.86
C LEU A 3 -35.32 -0.30 -5.34
N LYS A 4 -35.71 0.96 -5.62
CA LYS A 4 -34.76 1.99 -6.06
C LYS A 4 -33.80 2.37 -4.93
N ILE A 5 -34.34 2.57 -3.72
CA ILE A 5 -33.55 2.94 -2.54
C ILE A 5 -32.58 1.81 -2.18
N SER A 6 -33.02 0.55 -2.22
CA SER A 6 -32.17 -0.61 -1.97
C SER A 6 -31.01 -0.73 -2.97
N LEU A 7 -31.24 -0.43 -4.25
CA LEU A 7 -30.18 -0.42 -5.27
C LEU A 7 -29.16 0.69 -5.01
N PHE A 8 -29.60 1.92 -4.70
CA PHE A 8 -28.70 3.02 -4.36
C PHE A 8 -27.83 2.70 -3.15
N VAL A 9 -28.41 2.12 -2.09
CA VAL A 9 -27.65 1.69 -0.90
C VAL A 9 -26.67 0.57 -1.26
N GLY A 10 -27.08 -0.41 -2.07
CA GLY A 10 -26.18 -1.48 -2.55
C GLY A 10 -24.98 -0.96 -3.32
N PHE A 11 -25.18 -0.04 -4.27
CA PHE A 11 -24.09 0.58 -5.03
C PHE A 11 -23.17 1.43 -4.14
N LEU A 12 -23.74 2.18 -3.19
CA LEU A 12 -22.95 2.97 -2.24
C LEU A 12 -22.06 2.07 -1.36
N LEU A 13 -22.59 0.96 -0.85
CA LEU A 13 -21.83 0.01 -0.03
C LEU A 13 -20.70 -0.67 -0.83
N LEU A 14 -20.93 -1.02 -2.10
CA LEU A 14 -19.90 -1.60 -2.97
C LEU A 14 -18.75 -0.61 -3.25
N GLY A 15 -19.06 0.68 -3.43
CA GLY A 15 -18.04 1.72 -3.60
C GLY A 15 -17.20 1.99 -2.35
N LEU A 16 -17.74 1.75 -1.15
CA LEU A 16 -17.01 1.95 0.11
C LEU A 16 -16.02 0.79 0.40
N VAL A 17 -16.29 -0.42 -0.09
CA VAL A 17 -15.40 -1.59 0.09
C VAL A 17 -14.05 -1.41 -0.62
N SER A 18 -14.00 -0.65 -1.72
CA SER A 18 -12.72 -0.34 -2.38
C SER A 18 -11.85 0.63 -1.59
N MET A 19 -12.39 1.30 -0.55
CA MET A 19 -11.71 2.39 0.16
C MET A 19 -11.04 1.95 1.48
N SER A 20 -11.15 0.68 1.87
CA SER A 20 -10.76 0.21 3.20
C SER A 20 -9.40 -0.49 3.29
N ARG A 21 -8.60 -0.55 2.22
CA ARG A 21 -7.23 -1.12 2.26
C ARG A 21 -6.16 -0.05 2.10
N ALA A 22 -6.21 0.96 2.97
CA ALA A 22 -5.14 1.95 3.08
C ALA A 22 -4.16 1.57 4.21
N GLU A 23 -4.07 0.28 4.56
CA GLU A 23 -3.12 -0.16 5.57
C GLU A 23 -1.71 -0.01 5.02
N CYS A 24 -0.92 0.79 5.72
CA CYS A 24 0.47 1.05 5.39
C CYS A 24 1.35 0.69 6.58
N TRP A 25 2.54 0.22 6.29
CA TRP A 25 3.58 -0.04 7.27
C TRP A 25 4.88 0.67 6.88
N HIS A 26 5.69 0.97 7.89
CA HIS A 26 6.99 1.61 7.73
C HIS A 26 8.08 0.71 8.32
N LYS A 27 9.26 0.68 7.69
CA LYS A 27 10.47 0.00 8.17
C LYS A 27 11.59 1.03 8.20
N GLU A 28 12.07 1.35 9.39
CA GLU A 28 13.25 2.21 9.57
C GLU A 28 14.48 1.56 8.94
N LEU A 29 15.33 2.39 8.35
CA LEU A 29 16.61 1.95 7.80
C LEU A 29 17.66 1.93 8.91
N ALA A 30 18.58 0.96 8.83
CA ALA A 30 19.75 0.96 9.68
C ALA A 30 20.65 2.16 9.36
N GLU A 31 21.38 2.67 10.36
CA GLU A 31 22.33 3.75 10.16
C GLU A 31 23.36 3.38 9.08
N GLY A 32 23.49 4.23 8.05
CA GLY A 32 24.38 4.01 6.91
C GLY A 32 23.84 3.10 5.80
N ALA A 33 22.59 2.63 5.89
CA ALA A 33 21.95 1.92 4.78
C ALA A 33 21.77 2.84 3.56
N THR A 34 22.09 2.31 2.38
CA THR A 34 21.97 3.02 1.09
C THR A 34 20.79 2.52 0.25
N GLN A 35 20.12 1.46 0.70
CA GLN A 35 19.02 0.80 0.02
C GLN A 35 17.99 0.30 1.05
N CYS A 36 16.73 0.26 0.64
CA CYS A 36 15.66 -0.41 1.37
C CYS A 36 15.59 -1.88 0.95
N GLU A 37 15.50 -2.78 1.93
CA GLU A 37 15.21 -4.20 1.67
C GLU A 37 13.70 -4.44 1.80
N ASP A 38 13.08 -4.80 0.68
CA ASP A 38 11.74 -5.36 0.65
C ASP A 38 11.79 -6.83 1.11
N SER A 39 11.33 -7.09 2.33
CA SER A 39 11.30 -8.44 2.90
C SER A 39 10.23 -9.35 2.29
N VAL A 40 9.28 -8.81 1.51
CA VAL A 40 8.26 -9.61 0.82
C VAL A 40 8.88 -10.35 -0.35
N ASP A 41 9.65 -9.64 -1.17
CA ASP A 41 10.28 -10.17 -2.38
C ASP A 41 11.77 -10.50 -2.19
N ASN A 42 12.35 -10.12 -1.05
CA ASN A 42 13.79 -10.20 -0.74
C ASN A 42 14.63 -9.47 -1.80
N THR A 43 14.20 -8.25 -2.15
CA THR A 43 14.87 -7.38 -3.13
C THR A 43 15.33 -6.08 -2.48
N PHE A 44 16.40 -5.50 -3.02
CA PHE A 44 16.95 -4.23 -2.56
C PHE A 44 16.62 -3.12 -3.54
N HIS A 45 16.20 -1.98 -3.02
CA HIS A 45 15.79 -0.81 -3.79
C HIS A 45 16.53 0.44 -3.32
N ASP A 46 17.00 1.24 -4.28
CA ASP A 46 17.71 2.48 -3.98
C ASP A 46 16.81 3.52 -3.29
N ILE A 47 17.41 4.41 -2.50
CA ILE A 47 16.72 5.58 -1.95
C ILE A 47 16.07 6.38 -3.08
N GLY A 48 14.79 6.72 -2.91
CA GLY A 48 13.95 7.39 -3.91
C GLY A 48 13.20 6.45 -4.86
N ALA A 49 13.50 5.14 -4.84
CA ALA A 49 12.79 4.17 -5.66
C ALA A 49 11.33 3.99 -5.23
N LYS A 50 10.49 3.66 -6.21
CA LYS A 50 9.10 3.23 -6.02
C LYS A 50 8.88 1.93 -6.79
N TRP A 51 8.18 0.99 -6.17
CA TRP A 51 7.89 -0.31 -6.77
C TRP A 51 6.58 -0.88 -6.25
N LYS A 52 6.08 -1.91 -6.94
CA LYS A 52 4.99 -2.76 -6.46
C LYS A 52 5.55 -4.17 -6.27
N ASN A 53 5.40 -4.73 -5.07
CA ASN A 53 5.93 -6.05 -4.73
C ASN A 53 4.98 -7.19 -5.16
N SER A 54 5.36 -8.45 -4.94
CA SER A 54 4.56 -9.63 -5.30
C SER A 54 3.24 -9.77 -4.54
N LYS A 55 3.04 -9.00 -3.46
CA LYS A 55 1.78 -8.88 -2.71
C LYS A 55 0.95 -7.68 -3.13
N CYS A 56 1.33 -7.03 -4.23
CA CYS A 56 0.69 -5.83 -4.77
C CYS A 56 0.78 -4.60 -3.86
N ASN A 57 1.67 -4.59 -2.86
CA ASN A 57 1.86 -3.40 -2.05
C ASN A 57 2.60 -2.32 -2.85
N ASP A 58 2.10 -1.10 -2.80
CA ASP A 58 2.79 0.07 -3.34
C ASP A 58 3.81 0.58 -2.34
N CYS A 59 5.09 0.49 -2.71
CA CYS A 59 6.22 0.75 -1.84
C CYS A 59 7.06 1.95 -2.30
N SER A 60 7.72 2.59 -1.35
CA SER A 60 8.65 3.71 -1.56
C SER A 60 9.80 3.65 -0.56
N CYS A 61 11.02 3.89 -1.04
CA CYS A 61 12.23 3.97 -0.23
C CYS A 61 12.61 5.44 -0.01
N PHE A 62 12.70 5.87 1.24
CA PHE A 62 13.13 7.21 1.67
C PHE A 62 14.54 7.15 2.29
N GLU A 63 15.07 8.31 2.70
CA GLU A 63 16.42 8.39 3.27
C GLU A 63 16.55 7.63 4.60
N ASP A 64 15.50 7.62 5.42
CA ASP A 64 15.48 7.09 6.78
C ASP A 64 14.53 5.90 6.96
N ASN A 65 13.57 5.71 6.07
CA ASN A 65 12.59 4.62 6.17
C ASN A 65 12.12 4.11 4.80
N MET A 66 11.44 2.97 4.82
CA MET A 66 10.67 2.41 3.72
C MET A 66 9.19 2.43 4.10
N LYS A 67 8.31 2.80 3.18
CA LYS A 67 6.85 2.72 3.35
C LYS A 67 6.25 1.80 2.30
N CYS A 68 5.35 0.93 2.70
CA CYS A 68 4.53 0.13 1.79
C CYS A 68 3.06 0.18 2.22
N CYS A 69 2.15 0.27 1.26
CA CYS A 69 0.71 0.27 1.48
C CYS A 69 0.05 -0.84 0.65
N ASP A 70 -1.07 -1.39 1.12
CA ASP A 70 -1.96 -2.15 0.24
C ASP A 70 -2.37 -1.27 -0.95
N GLY A 71 -2.38 -1.86 -2.16
CA GLY A 71 -2.68 -1.16 -3.41
C GLY A 71 -3.34 -2.02 -4.46
#